data_AF-A0A5P8W5N3-F1
#
_entry.id   AF-A0A5P8W5N3-F1
#
_cell.length_a   1.000
_cell.length_b   1.000
_cell.length_c   1.000
_cell.angle_alpha   90.00
_cell.angle_beta   90.00
_cell.angle_gamma   90.00
#
_symmetry.space_group_name_H-M   'P 1'
#
loop_
_entity.id
_entity.type
_entity.pdbx_description
1 polymer ?
#
loop_
_entity_poly.entity_id
_entity_poly.type
_entity_poly.pdbx_seq_one_letter_code
_entity_poly.pdbx_strand_id
1 'polypeptide(L)'
;MPTKFLESLGGKLAENWAANILTPAFVFWMGGLLAWVSRFGRKPLEDWLKQQPESLLIAVMVTGLLMIAVSAFVVQKFDLSVLRFLEGYWSRWLQPLRRWMIQQQEHDFKRKDKRWQTLADKKDKQVISNEELEEYVTLDGQLMQFPSQFNRLMPTKLGNILRAAESRPYDKYGLDAVICWSRLWLVLPDGVKKELQEARSSLNTAARFWLWSLLFIVWTVWVWWAVPAALLGLIFAYYWTVDAAGVYCSLLESAFDLYRLELYKSLRWPIPINPKQEQESGKQLTIYLLRGSDQDRPIFTPLKDK
;
A
#
# COMPACT_ATOMS: atom_id res chain seq x y z
N MET A 1 6.83 27.59 -23.20
CA MET A 1 7.71 26.70 -22.40
C MET A 1 6.99 25.79 -21.39
N PRO A 2 5.74 26.01 -20.91
CA PRO A 2 5.10 25.05 -19.98
C PRO A 2 4.57 23.77 -20.68
N THR A 3 4.38 23.78 -21.99
CA THR A 3 3.88 22.63 -22.77
C THR A 3 4.88 21.47 -22.81
N LYS A 4 6.17 21.74 -23.04
CA LYS A 4 7.21 20.70 -23.05
C LYS A 4 7.45 20.06 -21.68
N PHE A 5 7.28 20.81 -20.59
CA PHE A 5 7.42 20.29 -19.24
C PHE A 5 6.23 19.39 -18.86
N LEU A 6 5.01 19.80 -19.20
CA LEU A 6 3.78 18.99 -19.05
C LEU A 6 3.78 17.76 -19.98
N GLU A 7 4.30 17.86 -21.20
CA GLU A 7 4.49 16.71 -22.10
C GLU A 7 5.55 15.73 -21.57
N SER A 8 6.67 16.21 -21.02
CA SER A 8 7.72 15.31 -20.50
C SER A 8 7.32 14.62 -19.19
N LEU A 9 6.55 15.30 -18.33
CA LEU A 9 5.99 14.71 -17.12
C LEU A 9 4.86 13.76 -17.48
N GLY A 10 3.98 14.14 -18.40
CA GLY A 10 2.88 13.32 -18.87
C GLY A 10 3.34 12.07 -19.61
N GLY A 11 4.34 12.17 -20.50
CA GLY A 11 4.81 11.06 -21.33
C GLY A 11 5.39 9.91 -20.51
N LYS A 12 6.41 10.18 -19.68
CA LYS A 12 7.04 9.14 -18.86
C LYS A 12 6.13 8.59 -17.77
N LEU A 13 5.29 9.43 -17.16
CA LEU A 13 4.32 8.97 -16.16
C LEU A 13 3.20 8.15 -16.80
N ALA A 14 2.70 8.54 -17.97
CA ALA A 14 1.71 7.76 -18.71
C ALA A 14 2.28 6.45 -19.23
N GLU A 15 3.53 6.43 -19.71
CA GLU A 15 4.24 5.22 -20.13
C GLU A 15 4.41 4.24 -18.96
N ASN A 16 4.94 4.70 -17.83
CA ASN A 16 5.12 3.86 -16.64
C ASN A 16 3.79 3.39 -16.05
N TRP A 17 2.78 4.26 -16.01
CA TRP A 17 1.44 3.92 -15.54
C TRP A 17 0.77 2.89 -16.44
N ALA A 18 0.85 3.07 -17.76
CA ALA A 18 0.32 2.13 -18.74
C ALA A 18 1.05 0.79 -18.66
N ALA A 19 2.38 0.80 -18.55
CA ALA A 19 3.17 -0.41 -18.36
C ALA A 19 2.75 -1.16 -17.08
N ASN A 20 2.57 -0.46 -15.95
CA ASN A 20 2.19 -1.08 -14.68
C ASN A 20 0.77 -1.68 -14.72
N ILE A 21 -0.14 -1.10 -15.49
CA ILE A 21 -1.52 -1.60 -15.65
C ILE A 21 -1.58 -2.76 -16.62
N LEU A 22 -0.92 -2.62 -17.78
CA LEU A 22 -1.04 -3.54 -18.89
C LEU A 22 -0.17 -4.78 -18.71
N THR A 23 0.97 -4.68 -18.02
CA THR A 23 1.90 -5.82 -17.87
C THR A 23 1.24 -7.03 -17.21
N PRO A 24 0.56 -6.91 -16.05
CA PRO A 24 -0.09 -8.07 -15.42
C PRO A 24 -1.21 -8.66 -16.29
N ALA A 25 -1.99 -7.82 -16.96
CA ALA A 25 -3.05 -8.25 -17.86
C ALA A 25 -2.48 -8.99 -19.09
N PHE A 26 -1.40 -8.47 -19.67
CA PHE A 26 -0.70 -9.09 -20.78
C PHE A 26 -0.14 -10.47 -20.38
N VAL A 27 0.51 -10.58 -19.21
CA VAL A 27 1.00 -11.87 -18.70
C VAL A 27 -0.14 -12.87 -18.51
N PHE A 28 -1.29 -12.42 -18.00
CA PHE A 28 -2.48 -13.27 -17.84
C PHE A 28 -3.00 -13.81 -19.18
N TRP A 29 -3.21 -12.94 -20.17
CA TRP A 29 -3.72 -13.33 -21.49
C TRP A 29 -2.71 -14.15 -22.29
N MET A 30 -1.42 -13.80 -22.21
CA MET A 30 -0.34 -14.57 -22.83
C MET A 30 -0.24 -15.97 -22.22
N GLY A 31 -0.33 -16.08 -20.89
CA GLY A 31 -0.35 -17.38 -20.22
C GLY A 31 -1.59 -18.21 -20.59
N GLY A 32 -2.76 -17.58 -20.77
CA GLY A 32 -3.95 -18.23 -21.30
C GLY A 32 -3.76 -18.76 -22.74
N LEU A 33 -3.13 -17.97 -23.61
CA LEU A 33 -2.80 -18.40 -24.96
C LEU A 33 -1.81 -19.58 -24.94
N LEU A 34 -0.77 -19.53 -24.10
CA LEU A 34 0.17 -20.64 -23.92
C LEU A 34 -0.52 -21.90 -23.38
N ALA A 35 -1.43 -21.75 -22.42
CA ALA A 35 -2.23 -22.84 -21.88
C ALA A 35 -3.08 -23.49 -22.98
N TRP A 36 -3.78 -22.67 -23.78
CA TRP A 36 -4.57 -23.14 -24.91
C TRP A 36 -3.71 -23.87 -25.95
N VAL A 37 -2.60 -23.28 -26.37
CA VAL A 37 -1.65 -23.87 -27.35
C VAL A 37 -1.07 -25.18 -26.84
N SER A 38 -0.77 -25.28 -25.55
CA SER A 38 -0.25 -26.54 -24.98
C SER A 38 -1.28 -27.67 -24.93
N ARG A 39 -2.58 -27.32 -24.85
CA ARG A 39 -3.69 -28.27 -24.81
C ARG A 39 -4.13 -28.73 -26.20
N PHE A 40 -4.26 -27.80 -27.14
CA PHE A 40 -4.80 -28.05 -28.49
C PHE A 40 -3.73 -28.14 -29.59
N GLY A 41 -2.47 -27.83 -29.26
CA GLY A 41 -1.36 -27.78 -30.20
C GLY A 41 -1.29 -26.46 -30.98
N ARG A 42 -0.16 -26.24 -31.66
CA ARG A 42 0.09 -25.02 -32.48
C ARG A 42 -0.56 -25.08 -33.86
N LYS A 43 -0.72 -26.28 -34.43
CA LYS A 43 -1.21 -26.48 -35.80
C LYS A 43 -2.58 -25.83 -36.08
N PRO A 44 -3.60 -25.99 -35.20
CA PRO A 44 -4.90 -25.36 -35.43
C PRO A 44 -4.82 -23.82 -35.50
N LEU A 45 -3.93 -23.21 -34.72
CA LEU A 45 -3.70 -21.77 -34.72
C LEU A 45 -3.05 -21.32 -36.04
N GLU A 46 -1.98 -22.01 -36.45
CA GLU A 46 -1.24 -21.71 -37.67
C GLU A 46 -2.09 -21.89 -38.92
N ASP A 47 -2.88 -22.96 -38.97
CA ASP A 47 -3.77 -23.26 -40.10
C ASP A 47 -4.88 -22.23 -40.20
N TRP A 48 -5.46 -21.81 -39.07
CA TRP A 48 -6.44 -20.72 -39.05
C TRP A 48 -5.81 -19.39 -39.49
N LEU A 49 -4.65 -19.02 -38.95
CA LEU A 49 -3.94 -17.77 -39.29
C LEU A 49 -3.62 -17.67 -40.79
N LYS A 50 -3.18 -18.76 -41.42
CA LYS A 50 -2.83 -18.79 -42.86
C LYS A 50 -4.04 -18.64 -43.79
N GLN A 51 -5.25 -18.96 -43.32
CA GLN A 51 -6.47 -18.93 -44.12
C GLN A 51 -7.21 -17.58 -44.06
N GLN A 52 -6.79 -16.65 -43.20
CA GLN A 52 -7.50 -15.38 -43.00
C GLN A 52 -6.89 -14.22 -43.80
N PRO A 53 -7.72 -13.25 -44.25
CA PRO A 53 -7.23 -12.04 -44.88
C PRO A 53 -6.49 -11.13 -43.88
N GLU A 54 -5.52 -10.35 -44.37
CA GLU A 54 -4.70 -9.45 -43.55
C GLU A 54 -5.54 -8.47 -42.71
N SER A 55 -6.66 -7.98 -43.25
CA SER A 55 -7.57 -7.07 -42.54
C SER A 55 -8.18 -7.72 -41.29
N LEU A 56 -8.51 -9.01 -41.34
CA LEU A 56 -9.03 -9.72 -40.18
C LEU A 56 -7.94 -9.96 -39.13
N LEU A 57 -6.71 -10.25 -39.55
CA LEU A 57 -5.58 -10.40 -38.63
C LEU A 57 -5.32 -9.10 -37.86
N ILE A 58 -5.31 -7.95 -38.54
CA ILE A 58 -5.19 -6.64 -37.90
C ILE A 58 -6.36 -6.41 -36.94
N ALA A 59 -7.60 -6.69 -37.37
CA ALA A 59 -8.78 -6.52 -36.52
C ALA A 59 -8.72 -7.38 -35.25
N VAL A 60 -8.25 -8.63 -35.34
CA VAL A 60 -8.09 -9.54 -34.20
C VAL A 60 -7.01 -9.05 -33.25
N MET A 61 -5.86 -8.60 -33.76
CA MET A 61 -4.81 -8.03 -32.91
C MET A 61 -5.29 -6.77 -32.18
N VAL A 62 -5.95 -5.84 -32.89
CA VAL A 62 -6.48 -4.61 -32.29
C VAL A 62 -7.55 -4.94 -31.25
N THR A 63 -8.45 -5.87 -31.55
CA THR A 63 -9.49 -6.32 -30.60
C THR A 63 -8.87 -7.00 -29.38
N GLY A 64 -7.83 -7.82 -29.56
CA GLY A 64 -7.09 -8.46 -28.48
C GLY A 64 -6.40 -7.43 -27.58
N LEU A 65 -5.73 -6.44 -28.15
CA LEU A 65 -5.11 -5.34 -27.39
C LEU A 65 -6.15 -4.51 -26.63
N LEU A 66 -7.30 -4.20 -27.26
CA LEU A 66 -8.41 -3.53 -26.60
C LEU A 66 -8.97 -4.37 -25.45
N MET A 67 -9.10 -5.69 -25.63
CA MET A 67 -9.56 -6.60 -24.57
C MET A 67 -8.59 -6.62 -23.39
N ILE A 68 -7.28 -6.69 -23.64
CA ILE A 68 -6.24 -6.60 -22.60
C ILE A 68 -6.37 -5.27 -21.86
N ALA A 69 -6.44 -4.14 -22.59
CA ALA A 69 -6.57 -2.82 -21.99
C ALA A 69 -7.84 -2.69 -21.13
N VAL A 70 -9.01 -3.04 -21.68
CA VAL A 70 -10.29 -2.99 -20.97
C VAL A 70 -10.25 -3.87 -19.71
N SER A 71 -9.72 -5.10 -19.82
CA SER A 71 -9.60 -6.00 -18.66
C SER A 71 -8.71 -5.41 -17.56
N ALA A 72 -7.61 -4.76 -17.94
CA ALA A 72 -6.70 -4.10 -17.01
C ALA A 72 -7.37 -2.91 -16.28
N PHE A 73 -8.14 -2.09 -17.01
CA PHE A 73 -8.93 -1.00 -16.43
C PHE A 73 -10.04 -1.48 -15.49
N VAL A 74 -10.71 -2.58 -15.84
CA VAL A 74 -11.72 -3.19 -14.97
C VAL A 74 -11.08 -3.68 -13.68
N VAL A 75 -9.96 -4.40 -13.76
CA VAL A 75 -9.22 -4.89 -12.59
C VAL A 75 -8.72 -3.73 -11.73
N GLN A 76 -8.27 -2.63 -12.32
CA GLN A 76 -7.84 -1.43 -11.59
C GLN A 76 -8.93 -0.85 -10.67
N LYS A 77 -10.21 -0.98 -11.03
CA LYS A 77 -11.31 -0.53 -10.15
C LYS A 77 -11.39 -1.32 -8.84
N PHE A 78 -10.79 -2.51 -8.80
CA PHE A 78 -10.75 -3.37 -7.62
C PHE A 78 -9.52 -3.15 -6.74
N ASP A 79 -8.59 -2.25 -7.08
CA ASP A 79 -7.36 -2.02 -6.30
C ASP A 79 -7.64 -1.82 -4.80
N LEU A 80 -8.57 -0.94 -4.46
CA LEU A 80 -8.94 -0.67 -3.06
C LEU A 80 -9.61 -1.89 -2.41
N SER A 81 -10.46 -2.59 -3.14
CA SER A 81 -11.16 -3.78 -2.63
C SER A 81 -10.20 -4.92 -2.35
N VAL A 82 -9.23 -5.16 -3.26
CA VAL A 82 -8.18 -6.16 -3.10
C VAL A 82 -7.26 -5.76 -1.95
N LEU A 83 -6.84 -4.50 -1.86
CA LEU A 83 -6.00 -4.04 -0.77
C LEU A 83 -6.71 -4.22 0.58
N ARG A 84 -7.97 -3.80 0.70
CA ARG A 84 -8.79 -4.03 1.92
C ARG A 84 -8.94 -5.51 2.26
N PHE A 85 -9.10 -6.37 1.25
CA PHE A 85 -9.15 -7.80 1.46
C PHE A 85 -7.81 -8.34 2.00
N LEU A 86 -6.67 -7.91 1.44
CA LEU A 86 -5.33 -8.27 1.88
C LEU A 86 -4.98 -7.68 3.26
N GLU A 87 -5.53 -6.51 3.60
CA GLU A 87 -5.42 -5.91 4.93
C GLU A 87 -6.20 -6.70 5.99
N GLY A 88 -7.22 -7.47 5.59
CA GLY A 88 -8.02 -8.28 6.49
C GLY A 88 -9.43 -7.77 6.78
N TYR A 89 -9.95 -6.83 5.99
CA TYR A 89 -11.35 -6.40 6.06
C TYR A 89 -12.28 -7.43 5.40
N TRP A 90 -12.42 -8.57 6.05
CA TRP A 90 -13.24 -9.66 5.55
C TRP A 90 -14.70 -9.54 5.97
N SER A 91 -15.58 -10.10 5.14
CA SER A 91 -17.02 -10.19 5.44
C SER A 91 -17.29 -11.03 6.70
N ARG A 92 -18.50 -10.91 7.26
CA ARG A 92 -18.93 -11.52 8.53
C ARG A 92 -18.71 -13.03 8.61
N TRP A 93 -18.87 -13.75 7.51
CA TRP A 93 -18.61 -15.19 7.42
C TRP A 93 -17.16 -15.62 7.73
N LEU A 94 -16.16 -14.78 7.43
CA LEU A 94 -14.75 -15.05 7.70
C LEU A 94 -14.28 -14.51 9.06
N GLN A 95 -15.20 -14.04 9.91
CA GLN A 95 -14.86 -13.50 11.24
C GLN A 95 -14.21 -14.51 12.20
N PRO A 96 -14.58 -15.81 12.21
CA PRO A 96 -13.84 -16.81 13.00
C PRO A 96 -12.36 -16.88 12.57
N LEU A 97 -12.11 -16.92 11.26
CA LEU A 97 -10.75 -16.93 10.70
C LEU A 97 -10.00 -15.64 11.04
N ARG A 98 -10.66 -14.48 10.92
CA ARG A 98 -10.08 -13.18 11.29
C ARG A 98 -9.65 -13.15 12.76
N ARG A 99 -10.51 -13.61 13.66
CA ARG A 99 -10.21 -13.67 15.11
C ARG A 99 -9.03 -14.59 15.39
N TRP A 100 -9.02 -15.78 14.78
CA TRP A 100 -7.92 -16.72 14.91
C TRP A 100 -6.60 -16.12 14.41
N MET A 101 -6.60 -15.46 13.25
CA MET A 101 -5.39 -14.80 12.73
C MET A 101 -4.93 -13.62 13.61
N ILE A 102 -5.85 -12.82 14.16
CA ILE A 102 -5.48 -11.76 15.11
C ILE A 102 -4.82 -12.36 16.37
N GLN A 103 -5.33 -13.49 16.88
CA GLN A 103 -4.70 -14.18 18.01
C GLN A 103 -3.29 -14.67 17.66
N GLN A 104 -3.08 -15.18 16.43
CA GLN A 104 -1.74 -15.56 15.97
C GLN A 104 -0.81 -14.34 15.88
N GLN A 105 -1.28 -13.19 15.38
CA GLN A 105 -0.51 -11.95 15.33
C GLN A 105 -0.18 -11.43 16.74
N GLU A 106 -1.12 -11.54 17.68
CA GLU A 106 -0.91 -11.16 19.08
C GLU A 106 0.13 -12.06 19.75
N HIS A 107 0.08 -13.37 19.50
CA HIS A 107 1.09 -14.32 20.00
C HIS A 107 2.48 -14.03 19.42
N ASP A 108 2.57 -13.74 18.12
CA ASP A 108 3.82 -13.36 17.48
C ASP A 108 4.39 -12.05 18.04
N PHE A 109 3.55 -11.04 18.22
CA PHE A 109 3.91 -9.77 18.86
C PHE A 109 4.47 -10.00 20.27
N LYS A 110 3.73 -10.71 21.13
CA LYS A 110 4.14 -10.98 22.53
C LYS A 110 5.47 -11.74 22.60
N ARG A 111 5.68 -12.68 21.69
CA ARG A 111 6.95 -13.44 21.59
C ARG A 111 8.12 -12.52 21.23
N LYS A 112 7.94 -11.66 20.22
CA LYS A 112 8.96 -10.71 19.76
C LYS A 112 9.26 -9.64 20.81
N ASP A 113 8.22 -9.08 21.43
CA ASP A 113 8.32 -8.07 22.49
C ASP A 113 9.09 -8.60 23.70
N LYS A 114 8.77 -9.81 24.17
CA LYS A 114 9.50 -10.45 25.27
C LYS A 114 10.99 -10.65 24.96
N ARG A 115 11.32 -11.06 23.73
CA ARG A 115 12.71 -11.24 23.29
C ARG A 115 13.42 -9.89 23.19
N TRP A 116 12.76 -8.89 22.61
CA TRP A 116 13.26 -7.53 22.50
C TRP A 116 13.54 -6.91 23.88
N GLN A 117 12.63 -7.08 24.85
CA GLN A 117 12.84 -6.62 26.23
C GLN A 117 14.06 -7.27 26.89
N THR A 118 14.21 -8.60 26.73
CA THR A 118 15.41 -9.31 27.23
C THR A 118 16.71 -8.75 26.65
N LEU A 119 16.70 -8.43 25.35
CA LEU A 119 17.87 -7.87 24.66
C LEU A 119 18.08 -6.39 25.02
N ALA A 120 17.01 -5.62 25.23
CA ALA A 120 17.07 -4.24 25.72
C ALA A 120 17.73 -4.18 27.10
N ASP A 121 17.33 -5.08 28.02
CA ASP A 121 17.94 -5.19 29.36
C ASP A 121 19.45 -5.51 29.29
N LYS A 122 19.86 -6.36 28.34
CA LYS A 122 21.28 -6.68 28.12
C LYS A 122 22.05 -5.50 27.53
N LYS A 123 21.44 -4.78 26.60
CA LYS A 123 21.99 -3.57 25.99
C LYS A 123 22.20 -2.47 27.04
N ASP A 124 21.21 -2.24 27.90
CA ASP A 124 21.28 -1.26 28.98
C ASP A 124 22.38 -1.60 30.01
N LYS A 125 22.59 -2.90 30.26
CA LYS A 125 23.69 -3.40 31.08
C LYS A 125 25.04 -3.45 30.37
N GLN A 126 25.10 -3.09 29.08
CA GLN A 126 26.30 -3.13 28.23
C GLN A 126 26.94 -4.54 28.12
N VAL A 127 26.15 -5.61 28.22
CA VAL A 127 26.61 -7.02 28.14
C VAL A 127 26.12 -7.70 26.85
N ILE A 128 25.68 -6.93 25.86
CA ILE A 128 25.09 -7.46 24.62
C ILE A 128 26.19 -7.88 23.62
N SER A 129 26.05 -9.07 23.02
CA SER A 129 26.90 -9.51 21.91
C SER A 129 26.56 -8.78 20.61
N ASN A 130 27.46 -8.77 19.62
CA ASN A 130 27.18 -8.19 18.29
C ASN A 130 26.00 -8.88 17.59
N GLU A 131 25.92 -10.22 17.66
CA GLU A 131 24.80 -11.00 17.10
C GLU A 131 23.47 -10.65 17.80
N GLU A 132 23.52 -10.47 19.12
CA GLU A 132 22.35 -10.08 19.92
C GLU A 132 21.92 -8.63 19.64
N LEU A 133 22.87 -7.75 19.31
CA LEU A 133 22.59 -6.38 18.91
C LEU A 133 21.90 -6.34 17.53
N GLU A 134 22.34 -7.16 16.58
CA GLU A 134 21.66 -7.32 15.28
C GLU A 134 20.25 -7.88 15.44
N GLU A 135 20.07 -8.88 16.31
CA GLU A 135 18.76 -9.42 16.67
C GLU A 135 17.87 -8.34 17.30
N TYR A 136 18.41 -7.52 18.22
CA TYR A 136 17.69 -6.42 18.84
C TYR A 136 17.19 -5.41 17.81
N VAL A 137 18.06 -4.95 16.90
CA VAL A 137 17.69 -3.99 15.84
C VAL A 137 16.65 -4.60 14.90
N THR A 138 16.78 -5.88 14.56
CA THR A 138 15.82 -6.58 13.71
C THR A 138 14.45 -6.69 14.37
N LEU A 139 14.40 -7.06 15.66
CA LEU A 139 13.16 -7.15 16.43
C LEU A 139 12.51 -5.78 16.64
N ASP A 140 13.30 -4.74 16.86
CA ASP A 140 12.81 -3.36 16.97
C ASP A 140 12.06 -2.95 15.69
N GLY A 141 12.68 -3.16 14.52
CA GLY A 141 12.05 -2.91 13.22
C GLY A 141 10.81 -3.76 12.95
N GLN A 142 10.76 -5.00 13.47
CA GLN A 142 9.57 -5.86 13.35
C GLN A 142 8.44 -5.42 14.27
N LEU A 143 8.74 -5.03 15.52
CA LEU A 143 7.74 -4.53 16.47
C LEU A 143 7.12 -3.22 16.00
N MET A 144 7.91 -2.39 15.31
CA MET A 144 7.44 -1.19 14.64
C MET A 144 6.33 -1.43 13.60
N GLN A 145 6.21 -2.64 13.04
CA GLN A 145 5.18 -2.99 12.06
C GLN A 145 3.82 -3.30 12.69
N PHE A 146 3.73 -3.35 14.02
CA PHE A 146 2.48 -3.57 14.75
C PHE A 146 1.88 -2.25 15.22
N PRO A 147 0.54 -2.15 15.26
CA PRO A 147 -0.12 -1.01 15.89
C PRO A 147 0.18 -0.98 17.40
N SER A 148 0.33 0.23 17.94
CA SER A 148 0.58 0.50 19.36
C SER A 148 -0.52 -0.03 20.30
N GLN A 149 -1.77 -0.04 19.82
CA GLN A 149 -2.93 -0.49 20.59
C GLN A 149 -3.37 -1.88 20.13
N PHE A 150 -3.43 -2.84 21.06
CA PHE A 150 -3.84 -4.23 20.78
C PHE A 150 -5.23 -4.35 20.14
N ASN A 151 -6.17 -3.48 20.50
CA ASN A 151 -7.52 -3.46 19.91
C ASN A 151 -7.54 -3.06 18.41
N ARG A 152 -6.42 -2.55 17.88
CA ARG A 152 -6.25 -2.18 16.48
C ARG A 152 -5.50 -3.22 15.66
N LEU A 153 -5.08 -4.35 16.25
CA LEU A 153 -4.44 -5.44 15.53
C LEU A 153 -5.30 -5.94 14.35
N MET A 154 -4.62 -6.20 13.24
CA MET A 154 -5.18 -6.71 11.99
C MET A 154 -4.72 -8.16 11.78
N PRO A 155 -5.48 -8.97 11.03
CA PRO A 155 -5.16 -10.40 10.86
C PRO A 155 -3.93 -10.65 9.98
N THR A 156 -3.56 -9.68 9.12
CA THR A 156 -2.45 -9.82 8.17
C THR A 156 -1.31 -8.88 8.49
N LYS A 157 -0.10 -9.24 8.04
CA LYS A 157 1.10 -8.39 8.17
C LYS A 157 0.90 -7.05 7.43
N LEU A 158 0.32 -7.10 6.23
CA LEU A 158 -0.02 -5.89 5.46
C LEU A 158 -0.95 -4.97 6.25
N GLY A 159 -2.02 -5.51 6.83
CA GLY A 159 -2.97 -4.74 7.62
C GLY A 159 -2.34 -4.13 8.87
N ASN A 160 -1.44 -4.87 9.55
CA ASN A 160 -0.72 -4.36 10.71
C ASN A 160 0.20 -3.19 10.35
N ILE A 161 0.98 -3.31 9.25
CA ILE A 161 1.88 -2.24 8.77
C ILE A 161 1.09 -0.97 8.43
N LEU A 162 0.04 -1.10 7.64
CA LEU A 162 -0.80 0.05 7.25
C LEU A 162 -1.47 0.69 8.47
N ARG A 163 -2.02 -0.13 9.38
CA ARG A 163 -2.67 0.37 10.60
C ARG A 163 -1.69 1.01 11.57
N ALA A 164 -0.47 0.50 11.67
CA ALA A 164 0.60 1.08 12.48
C ALA A 164 0.94 2.49 11.96
N ALA A 165 1.16 2.62 10.65
CA ALA A 165 1.44 3.91 10.01
C ALA A 165 0.29 4.92 10.17
N GLU A 166 -0.97 4.48 10.07
CA GLU A 166 -2.13 5.33 10.33
C GLU A 166 -2.23 5.80 11.79
N SER A 167 -1.82 4.97 12.75
CA SER A 167 -1.96 5.27 14.18
C SER A 167 -0.80 6.12 14.73
N ARG A 168 0.40 5.99 14.15
CA ARG A 168 1.61 6.65 14.66
C ARG A 168 1.55 8.18 14.71
N PRO A 169 1.03 8.91 13.69
CA PRO A 169 0.87 10.35 13.80
C PRO A 169 -0.02 10.77 14.97
N TYR A 170 -1.03 9.96 15.28
CA TYR A 170 -1.92 10.20 16.41
C TYR A 170 -1.22 9.91 17.75
N ASP A 171 -0.48 8.80 17.84
CA ASP A 171 0.22 8.43 19.07
C ASP A 171 1.37 9.41 19.38
N LYS A 172 2.13 9.83 18.37
CA LYS A 172 3.24 10.79 18.51
C LYS A 172 2.77 12.23 18.71
N TYR A 173 1.85 12.70 17.87
CA TYR A 173 1.51 14.13 17.75
C TYR A 173 0.05 14.46 18.06
N GLY A 174 -0.79 13.47 18.37
CA GLY A 174 -2.23 13.67 18.51
C GLY A 174 -2.97 13.92 17.19
N LEU A 175 -2.27 13.88 16.05
CA LEU A 175 -2.83 14.15 14.73
C LEU A 175 -3.37 12.86 14.13
N ASP A 176 -4.70 12.75 13.98
CA ASP A 176 -5.26 11.60 13.27
C ASP A 176 -4.92 11.70 11.78
N ALA A 177 -4.21 10.69 11.28
CA ALA A 177 -3.71 10.67 9.91
C ALA A 177 -4.85 10.80 8.89
N VAL A 178 -5.97 10.08 9.10
CA VAL A 178 -7.11 10.05 8.18
C VAL A 178 -7.79 11.41 8.11
N ILE A 179 -7.95 12.09 9.25
CA ILE A 179 -8.60 13.41 9.33
C ILE A 179 -7.70 14.51 8.78
N CYS A 180 -6.41 14.48 9.12
CA CYS A 180 -5.47 15.54 8.77
C CYS A 180 -4.94 15.41 7.33
N TRP A 181 -5.00 14.21 6.72
CA TRP A 181 -4.35 13.91 5.45
C TRP A 181 -4.68 14.89 4.33
N SER A 182 -5.96 15.20 4.08
CA SER A 182 -6.37 16.07 2.97
C SER A 182 -5.83 17.50 3.10
N ARG A 183 -5.65 17.99 4.34
CA ARG A 183 -5.10 19.32 4.61
C ARG A 183 -3.58 19.30 4.54
N LEU A 184 -2.96 18.26 5.11
CA LEU A 184 -1.52 18.03 5.00
C LEU A 184 -1.11 17.94 3.53
N TRP A 185 -1.87 17.20 2.71
CA TRP A 185 -1.63 17.06 1.28
C TRP A 185 -1.52 18.39 0.55
N LEU A 186 -2.31 19.39 0.92
CA LEU A 186 -2.29 20.71 0.27
C LEU A 186 -1.05 21.54 0.63
N VAL A 187 -0.44 21.29 1.79
CA VAL A 187 0.77 22.01 2.23
C VAL A 187 2.07 21.29 1.86
N LEU A 188 1.99 20.02 1.42
CA LEU A 188 3.17 19.27 0.98
C LEU A 188 3.81 19.88 -0.28
N PRO A 189 5.15 19.92 -0.39
CA PRO A 189 5.84 20.23 -1.62
C PRO A 189 5.56 19.20 -2.71
N ASP A 190 5.59 19.62 -3.99
CA ASP A 190 5.23 18.76 -5.11
C ASP A 190 6.18 17.55 -5.28
N GLY A 191 7.46 17.70 -4.91
CA GLY A 191 8.40 16.57 -4.88
C GLY A 191 7.95 15.46 -3.92
N VAL A 192 7.49 15.84 -2.71
CA VAL A 192 7.03 14.87 -1.71
C VAL A 192 5.71 14.22 -2.12
N LYS A 193 4.79 14.99 -2.71
CA LYS A 193 3.54 14.45 -3.28
C LYS A 193 3.83 13.38 -4.33
N LYS A 194 4.81 13.64 -5.20
CA LYS A 194 5.21 12.71 -6.26
C LYS A 194 5.74 11.40 -5.69
N GLU A 195 6.69 11.46 -4.75
CA GLU A 195 7.25 10.26 -4.08
C GLU A 195 6.16 9.42 -3.38
N LEU A 196 5.24 10.07 -2.68
CA LEU A 196 4.09 9.41 -2.05
C LEU A 196 3.15 8.76 -3.06
N GLN A 197 2.87 9.43 -4.19
CA GLN A 197 2.05 8.89 -5.27
C GLN A 197 2.71 7.68 -5.93
N GLU A 198 4.02 7.73 -6.15
CA GLU A 198 4.78 6.62 -6.74
C GLU A 198 4.79 5.41 -5.80
N ALA A 199 5.06 5.62 -4.50
CA ALA A 199 4.99 4.55 -3.51
C ALA A 199 3.58 3.95 -3.40
N ARG A 200 2.54 4.78 -3.41
CA ARG A 200 1.15 4.30 -3.41
C ARG A 200 0.81 3.53 -4.70
N SER A 201 1.31 3.98 -5.84
CA SER A 201 1.13 3.31 -7.13
C SER A 201 1.82 1.94 -7.14
N SER A 202 3.02 1.83 -6.58
CA SER A 202 3.74 0.56 -6.41
C SER A 202 2.92 -0.44 -5.57
N LEU A 203 2.39 0.01 -4.42
CA LEU A 203 1.52 -0.81 -3.57
C LEU A 203 0.26 -1.30 -4.31
N ASN A 204 -0.44 -0.40 -5.02
CA ASN A 204 -1.60 -0.78 -5.82
C ASN A 204 -1.23 -1.75 -6.96
N THR A 205 -0.04 -1.64 -7.53
CA THR A 205 0.45 -2.54 -8.59
C THR A 205 0.70 -3.94 -8.05
N ALA A 206 1.32 -4.06 -6.88
CA ALA A 206 1.51 -5.35 -6.21
C ALA A 206 0.17 -6.03 -5.87
N ALA A 207 -0.80 -5.27 -5.34
CA ALA A 207 -2.14 -5.78 -5.07
C ALA A 207 -2.87 -6.24 -6.35
N ARG A 208 -2.73 -5.50 -7.46
CA ARG A 208 -3.26 -5.91 -8.77
C ARG A 208 -2.63 -7.19 -9.27
N PHE A 209 -1.31 -7.32 -9.14
CA PHE A 209 -0.61 -8.54 -9.55
C PHE A 209 -1.09 -9.75 -8.74
N TRP A 210 -1.38 -9.57 -7.45
CA TRP A 210 -1.99 -10.61 -6.62
C TRP A 210 -3.36 -11.03 -7.17
N LEU A 211 -4.22 -10.07 -7.55
CA LEU A 211 -5.52 -10.38 -8.16
C LEU A 211 -5.37 -11.10 -9.51
N TRP A 212 -4.47 -10.65 -10.39
CA TRP A 212 -4.19 -11.35 -11.65
C TRP A 212 -3.68 -12.76 -11.44
N SER A 213 -2.84 -12.98 -10.42
CA SER A 213 -2.36 -14.32 -10.05
C SER A 213 -3.50 -15.21 -9.58
N LEU A 214 -4.47 -14.66 -8.84
CA LEU A 214 -5.69 -15.39 -8.45
C LEU A 214 -6.54 -15.76 -9.67
N LEU A 215 -6.76 -14.81 -10.58
CA LEU A 215 -7.54 -15.03 -11.81
C LEU A 215 -6.88 -16.05 -12.73
N PHE A 216 -5.55 -16.15 -12.71
CA PHE A 216 -4.78 -17.10 -13.52
C PHE A 216 -5.17 -18.56 -13.29
N ILE A 217 -5.76 -18.89 -12.13
CA ILE A 217 -6.28 -20.23 -11.82
C ILE A 217 -7.33 -20.68 -12.85
N VAL A 218 -8.07 -19.76 -13.49
CA VAL A 218 -9.08 -20.10 -14.52
C VAL A 218 -8.48 -20.92 -15.67
N TRP A 219 -7.21 -20.72 -16.01
CA TRP A 219 -6.53 -21.47 -17.07
C TRP A 219 -6.28 -22.94 -16.74
N THR A 220 -6.56 -23.36 -15.50
CA THR A 220 -6.50 -24.78 -15.08
C THR A 220 -7.40 -25.69 -15.92
N VAL A 221 -8.45 -25.14 -16.52
CA VAL A 221 -9.35 -25.85 -17.45
C VAL A 221 -8.57 -26.45 -18.63
N TRP A 222 -7.50 -25.79 -19.08
CA TRP A 222 -6.65 -26.30 -20.18
C TRP A 222 -5.39 -26.98 -19.69
N VAL A 223 -4.78 -26.50 -18.60
CA VAL A 223 -3.49 -26.98 -18.11
C VAL A 223 -3.40 -27.05 -16.60
N TRP A 224 -2.96 -28.19 -16.07
CA TRP A 224 -2.81 -28.38 -14.61
C TRP A 224 -1.74 -27.47 -13.98
N TRP A 225 -0.71 -27.07 -14.75
CA TRP A 225 0.39 -26.22 -14.24
C TRP A 225 -0.03 -24.78 -13.93
N ALA A 226 -1.22 -24.34 -14.38
CA ALA A 226 -1.74 -23.03 -14.05
C ALA A 226 -1.92 -22.84 -12.53
N VAL A 227 -2.26 -23.91 -11.79
CA VAL A 227 -2.41 -23.87 -10.33
C VAL A 227 -1.09 -23.53 -9.61
N PRO A 228 0.02 -24.30 -9.77
CA PRO A 228 1.27 -23.96 -9.11
C PRO A 228 1.82 -22.59 -9.57
N ALA A 229 1.65 -22.21 -10.84
CA ALA A 229 2.04 -20.88 -11.32
C ALA A 229 1.26 -19.75 -10.62
N ALA A 230 -0.06 -19.91 -10.49
CA ALA A 230 -0.92 -18.96 -9.77
C ALA A 230 -0.55 -18.85 -8.29
N LEU A 231 -0.30 -19.99 -7.61
CA LEU A 231 0.09 -20.02 -6.20
C LEU A 231 1.44 -19.31 -5.98
N LEU A 232 2.43 -19.56 -6.83
CA LEU A 232 3.71 -18.85 -6.77
C LEU A 232 3.52 -17.34 -6.99
N GLY A 233 2.68 -16.95 -7.97
CA GLY A 233 2.33 -15.56 -8.21
C GLY A 233 1.67 -14.90 -7.00
N LEU A 234 0.71 -15.58 -6.35
CA LEU A 234 0.03 -15.09 -5.15
C LEU A 234 0.99 -14.87 -3.98
N ILE A 235 1.90 -15.82 -3.73
CA ILE A 235 2.89 -15.72 -2.66
C ILE A 235 3.85 -14.57 -2.94
N PHE A 236 4.41 -14.51 -4.15
CA PHE A 236 5.32 -13.44 -4.57
C PHE A 236 4.66 -12.06 -4.44
N ALA A 237 3.45 -11.91 -4.98
CA ALA A 237 2.71 -10.66 -4.96
C ALA A 237 2.37 -10.19 -3.54
N TYR A 238 2.07 -11.13 -2.63
CA TYR A 238 1.82 -10.78 -1.23
C TYR A 238 3.08 -10.23 -0.56
N TYR A 239 4.24 -10.86 -0.75
CA TYR A 239 5.51 -10.32 -0.24
C TYR A 239 5.84 -8.95 -0.83
N TRP A 240 5.66 -8.78 -2.14
CA TRP A 240 5.84 -7.49 -2.80
C TRP A 240 4.88 -6.43 -2.25
N THR A 241 3.61 -6.79 -1.98
CA THR A 241 2.62 -5.87 -1.41
C THR A 241 3.03 -5.43 0.00
N VAL A 242 3.54 -6.34 0.82
CA VAL A 242 4.04 -6.05 2.18
C VAL A 242 5.25 -5.10 2.13
N ASP A 243 6.20 -5.35 1.22
CA ASP A 243 7.38 -4.51 1.04
C ASP A 243 7.02 -3.09 0.55
N ALA A 244 6.21 -3.01 -0.50
CA ALA A 244 5.71 -1.75 -1.04
C ALA A 244 4.89 -0.95 -0.01
N ALA A 245 4.13 -1.64 0.85
CA ALA A 245 3.42 -1.00 1.95
C ALA A 245 4.38 -0.41 2.99
N GLY A 246 5.48 -1.08 3.31
CA GLY A 246 6.51 -0.57 4.21
C GLY A 246 7.11 0.75 3.71
N VAL A 247 7.46 0.83 2.42
CA VAL A 247 7.97 2.06 1.79
C VAL A 247 6.94 3.18 1.84
N TYR A 248 5.69 2.91 1.41
CA TYR A 248 4.60 3.89 1.45
C TYR A 248 4.34 4.40 2.87
N CYS A 249 4.30 3.51 3.86
CA CYS A 249 4.08 3.86 5.26
C CYS A 249 5.21 4.71 5.84
N SER A 250 6.46 4.38 5.55
CA SER A 250 7.63 5.17 5.98
C SER A 250 7.58 6.60 5.43
N LEU A 251 7.21 6.76 4.15
CA LEU A 251 7.04 8.08 3.53
C LEU A 251 5.84 8.84 4.13
N LEU A 252 4.73 8.15 4.41
CA LEU A 252 3.57 8.73 5.08
C LEU A 252 3.93 9.27 6.46
N GLU A 253 4.62 8.47 7.28
CA GLU A 253 5.12 8.89 8.59
C GLU A 253 6.08 10.07 8.48
N SER A 254 7.05 10.00 7.55
CA SER A 254 8.02 11.06 7.30
C SER A 254 7.35 12.38 6.86
N ALA A 255 6.25 12.29 6.10
CA ALA A 255 5.48 13.46 5.71
C ALA A 255 4.86 14.17 6.93
N PHE A 256 4.33 13.42 7.89
CA PHE A 256 3.88 14.00 9.16
C PHE A 256 5.05 14.51 10.00
N ASP A 257 6.13 13.73 10.13
CA ASP A 257 7.31 14.09 10.92
C ASP A 257 7.91 15.43 10.44
N LEU A 258 7.95 15.69 9.14
CA LEU A 258 8.54 16.90 8.58
C LEU A 258 7.56 18.07 8.39
N TYR A 259 6.33 17.82 7.96
CA TYR A 259 5.41 18.87 7.49
C TYR A 259 4.25 19.18 8.44
N ARG A 260 4.13 18.48 9.59
CA ARG A 260 3.07 18.78 10.57
C ARG A 260 3.09 20.23 11.05
N LEU A 261 4.26 20.87 11.19
CA LEU A 261 4.34 22.27 11.63
C LEU A 261 3.78 23.24 10.58
N GLU A 262 3.93 22.93 9.29
CA GLU A 262 3.31 23.70 8.21
C GLU A 262 1.78 23.57 8.22
N LEU A 263 1.26 22.42 8.64
CA LEU A 263 -0.18 22.25 8.89
C LEU A 263 -0.66 23.17 10.02
N TYR A 264 0.04 23.22 11.16
CA TYR A 264 -0.29 24.13 12.27
C TYR A 264 -0.29 25.60 11.80
N LYS A 265 0.78 26.03 11.13
CA LYS A 265 0.90 27.41 10.60
C LYS A 265 -0.23 27.77 9.63
N SER A 266 -0.51 26.89 8.67
CA SER A 266 -1.53 27.14 7.64
C SER A 266 -2.94 27.23 8.21
N LEU A 267 -3.21 26.50 9.29
CA LEU A 267 -4.49 26.54 10.02
C LEU A 267 -4.53 27.64 11.09
N ARG A 268 -3.44 28.42 11.23
CA ARG A 268 -3.23 29.40 12.31
C ARG A 268 -3.37 28.80 13.71
N TRP A 269 -3.20 27.49 13.83
CA TRP A 269 -3.24 26.83 15.13
C TRP A 269 -1.95 27.14 15.90
N PRO A 270 -2.00 27.37 17.23
CA PRO A 270 -0.80 27.61 18.01
C PRO A 270 0.21 26.48 17.85
N ILE A 271 1.46 26.86 17.58
CA ILE A 271 2.54 25.89 17.40
C ILE A 271 2.95 25.34 18.77
N PRO A 272 2.92 24.02 18.97
CA PRO A 272 3.33 23.43 20.23
C PRO A 272 4.85 23.59 20.46
N ILE A 273 5.24 23.79 21.72
CA ILE A 273 6.63 24.11 22.10
C ILE A 273 7.38 22.85 22.57
N ASN A 274 6.66 21.80 22.98
CA ASN A 274 7.25 20.54 23.44
C ASN A 274 6.36 19.33 23.07
N PRO A 275 6.90 18.09 23.10
CA PRO A 275 6.17 16.90 22.68
C PRO A 275 4.87 16.63 23.44
N LYS A 276 4.83 16.91 24.75
CA LYS A 276 3.64 16.70 25.57
C LYS A 276 2.51 17.65 25.17
N GLN A 277 2.84 18.93 24.95
CA GLN A 277 1.90 19.93 24.46
C GLN A 277 1.49 19.63 23.02
N GLU A 278 2.41 19.13 22.19
CA GLU A 278 2.14 18.75 20.81
C GLU A 278 1.08 17.66 20.73
N GLN A 279 1.21 16.61 21.53
CA GLN A 279 0.22 15.53 21.56
C GLN A 279 -1.18 16.03 21.95
N GLU A 280 -1.28 16.92 22.94
CA GLU A 280 -2.57 17.49 23.35
C GLU A 280 -3.14 18.45 22.30
N SER A 281 -2.30 19.34 21.76
CA SER A 281 -2.70 20.32 20.74
C SER A 281 -3.14 19.64 19.45
N GLY A 282 -2.48 18.55 19.06
CA GLY A 282 -2.86 17.80 17.87
C GLY A 282 -4.18 17.06 18.02
N LYS A 283 -4.50 16.55 19.22
CA LYS A 283 -5.84 15.97 19.49
C LYS A 283 -6.93 17.02 19.33
N GLN A 284 -6.71 18.21 19.88
CA GLN A 284 -7.65 19.33 19.76
C GLN A 284 -7.79 19.77 18.30
N LEU A 285 -6.68 19.88 17.57
CA LEU A 285 -6.68 20.22 16.14
C LEU A 285 -7.44 19.17 15.32
N THR A 286 -7.22 17.88 15.61
CA THR A 286 -7.93 16.77 14.97
C THR A 286 -9.44 16.85 15.19
N ILE A 287 -9.87 17.07 16.44
CA ILE A 287 -11.29 17.21 16.77
C ILE A 287 -11.89 18.42 16.05
N TYR A 288 -11.19 19.55 16.06
CA TYR A 288 -11.60 20.77 15.37
C TYR A 288 -11.77 20.54 13.85
N LEU A 289 -10.82 19.86 13.20
CA LEU A 289 -10.91 19.56 11.76
C LEU A 289 -12.03 18.57 11.41
N LEU A 290 -12.43 17.73 12.35
CA LEU A 290 -13.50 16.75 12.18
C LEU A 290 -14.89 17.35 12.41
N ARG A 291 -15.06 18.15 13.46
CA ARG A 291 -16.39 18.56 13.98
C ARG A 291 -16.57 20.08 14.14
N GLY A 292 -15.52 20.87 13.97
CA GLY A 292 -15.49 22.26 14.45
C GLY A 292 -15.34 22.34 15.97
N SER A 293 -15.31 23.56 16.50
CA SER A 293 -15.31 23.84 17.94
C SER A 293 -15.88 25.24 18.20
N ASP A 294 -16.65 25.37 19.27
CA ASP A 294 -17.15 26.62 19.86
C ASP A 294 -16.38 27.00 21.14
N GLN A 295 -15.31 26.26 21.46
CA GLN A 295 -14.49 26.51 22.64
C GLN A 295 -13.67 27.79 22.50
N ASP A 296 -13.52 28.53 23.60
CA ASP A 296 -12.69 29.74 23.69
C ASP A 296 -11.18 29.47 23.51
N ARG A 297 -10.77 28.19 23.47
CA ARG A 297 -9.38 27.76 23.33
C ARG A 297 -9.24 26.57 22.37
N PRO A 298 -8.11 26.44 21.66
CA PRO A 298 -6.99 27.39 21.65
C PRO A 298 -7.27 28.63 20.79
N ILE A 299 -6.66 29.75 21.15
CA ILE A 299 -6.77 31.01 20.40
C ILE A 299 -5.91 30.88 19.15
N PHE A 300 -6.47 31.15 17.96
CA PHE A 300 -5.70 31.15 16.72
C PHE A 300 -4.58 32.18 16.76
N THR A 301 -3.45 31.83 16.15
CA THR A 301 -2.33 32.74 15.93
C THR A 301 -2.82 33.92 15.10
N PRO A 302 -2.61 35.18 15.55
CA PRO A 302 -3.05 36.35 14.83
C PRO A 302 -2.39 36.40 13.45
N LEU A 303 -3.08 37.01 12.48
CA LEU A 303 -2.46 37.34 11.21
C LEU A 303 -1.31 38.31 11.50
N LYS A 304 -0.12 38.05 10.97
CA LYS A 304 0.90 39.11 10.93
C LYS A 304 0.32 40.22 10.05
N ASP A 305 0.19 41.41 10.63
CA ASP A 305 -0.14 42.61 9.86
C ASP A 305 0.83 42.69 8.68
N LYS A 306 0.28 42.80 7.47
CA LYS A 306 1.06 42.93 6.24
C LYS A 306 1.70 44.30 6.14
#